data_AF-A0A1I4RFH3-F1
#
_entry.id   AF-A0A1I4RFH3-F1
#
_cell.length_a   1.000
_cell.length_b   1.000
_cell.length_c   1.000
_cell.angle_alpha   90.00
_cell.angle_beta   90.00
_cell.angle_gamma   90.00
#
_symmetry.space_group_name_H-M   'P 1'
#
loop_
_entity.id
_entity.type
_entity.pdbx_description
1 polymer ?
#
loop_
_entity_poly.entity_id
_entity_poly.type
_entity_poly.pdbx_seq_one_letter_code
_entity_poly.pdbx_strand_id
1 'polypeptide(L)'
;MNVEKAINKDLILREKLALQRTILANQSTFLSFLRTSMYFLIAGLSLRNLLKIEHSLYIELLLFTVSIIILIFGIYNFLKHQKSIIDSEKHVGDYQLNYYSKK
;
A
#
# COMPACT_ATOMS: atom_id res chain seq x y z
N MET A 1 -31.56 1.71 -28.54
CA MET A 1 -31.47 0.93 -27.28
C MET A 1 -30.13 0.20 -27.06
N ASN A 2 -29.28 -0.03 -28.08
CA ASN A 2 -27.99 -0.73 -27.90
C ASN A 2 -26.78 0.17 -27.53
N VAL A 3 -26.80 1.45 -27.88
CA VAL A 3 -25.65 2.37 -27.66
C VAL A 3 -25.46 2.73 -26.19
N GLU A 4 -26.55 3.00 -25.46
CA GLU A 4 -26.53 3.27 -24.01
C GLU A 4 -25.92 2.12 -23.20
N LYS A 5 -26.23 0.87 -23.58
CA LYS A 5 -25.77 -0.33 -22.88
C LYS A 5 -24.27 -0.58 -23.09
N ALA A 6 -23.73 -0.19 -24.24
CA ALA A 6 -22.30 -0.27 -24.54
C ALA A 6 -21.50 0.83 -23.81
N ILE A 7 -22.02 2.06 -23.79
CA ILE A 7 -21.41 3.20 -23.07
C ILE A 7 -21.30 2.89 -21.56
N ASN A 8 -22.33 2.30 -20.97
CA ASN A 8 -22.34 2.00 -19.53
C ASN A 8 -21.31 0.91 -19.14
N LYS A 9 -21.10 -0.11 -19.98
CA LYS A 9 -20.12 -1.18 -19.73
C LYS A 9 -18.67 -0.66 -19.78
N ASP A 10 -18.37 0.22 -20.73
CA ASP A 10 -17.03 0.82 -20.86
C ASP A 10 -16.68 1.71 -19.66
N LEU A 11 -17.65 2.50 -19.19
CA LEU A 11 -17.52 3.31 -17.97
C LEU A 11 -17.19 2.43 -16.75
N ILE A 12 -17.91 1.33 -16.54
CA ILE A 12 -17.68 0.39 -15.42
C ILE A 12 -16.29 -0.26 -15.50
N LEU A 13 -15.85 -0.67 -16.70
CA LEU A 13 -14.53 -1.25 -16.88
C LEU A 13 -13.42 -0.24 -16.56
N ARG A 14 -13.61 1.01 -16.99
CA ARG A 14 -12.68 2.11 -16.73
C ARG A 14 -12.58 2.44 -15.24
N GLU A 15 -13.69 2.43 -14.51
CA GLU A 15 -13.71 2.60 -13.06
C GLU A 15 -12.98 1.46 -12.33
N LYS A 16 -13.19 0.20 -12.72
CA LYS A 16 -12.44 -0.94 -12.18
C LYS A 16 -10.94 -0.83 -12.44
N LEU A 17 -10.55 -0.45 -13.65
CA LEU A 17 -9.14 -0.26 -14.00
C LEU A 17 -8.53 0.92 -13.22
N ALA A 18 -9.30 1.98 -12.97
CA ALA A 18 -8.86 3.09 -12.13
C ALA A 18 -8.62 2.65 -10.67
N LEU A 19 -9.52 1.85 -10.10
CA LEU A 19 -9.35 1.27 -8.76
C LEU A 19 -8.13 0.34 -8.68
N GLN A 20 -7.89 -0.51 -9.68
CA GLN A 20 -6.69 -1.35 -9.69
C GLN A 20 -5.39 -0.52 -9.67
N ARG A 21 -5.36 0.62 -10.38
CA ARG A 21 -4.21 1.53 -10.38
C ARG A 21 -3.98 2.15 -8.99
N THR A 22 -5.04 2.51 -8.27
CA THR A 22 -4.91 3.06 -6.91
C THR A 22 -4.47 1.99 -5.90
N ILE A 23 -4.94 0.75 -6.03
CA ILE A 23 -4.49 -0.39 -5.21
C ILE A 23 -3.00 -0.65 -5.42
N LEU A 24 -2.56 -0.72 -6.68
CA LEU A 24 -1.16 -0.96 -7.01
C LEU A 24 -0.26 0.18 -6.52
N ALA A 25 -0.71 1.42 -6.62
CA ALA A 25 -0.01 2.56 -6.04
C ALA A 25 0.12 2.45 -4.52
N ASN A 26 -0.94 2.06 -3.80
CA ASN A 26 -0.89 1.86 -2.34
C ASN A 26 0.09 0.73 -1.95
N GLN A 27 0.12 -0.36 -2.71
CA GLN A 27 1.12 -1.43 -2.52
C GLN A 27 2.55 -0.94 -2.76
N SER A 28 2.77 -0.13 -3.80
CA SER A 28 4.08 0.48 -4.07
C SER A 28 4.56 1.39 -2.94
N THR A 29 3.65 2.20 -2.38
CA THR A 29 3.93 3.04 -1.21
C THR A 29 4.32 2.19 0.00
N PHE A 30 3.58 1.11 0.29
CA PHE A 30 3.93 0.18 1.37
C PHE A 30 5.29 -0.48 1.18
N LEU A 31 5.58 -0.97 -0.03
CA LEU A 31 6.88 -1.58 -0.35
C LEU A 31 8.03 -0.57 -0.24
N SER A 32 7.78 0.71 -0.48
CA SER A 32 8.76 1.78 -0.29
C SER A 32 9.07 2.01 1.20
N PHE A 33 8.05 2.01 2.06
CA PHE A 33 8.25 2.05 3.51
C PHE A 33 9.01 0.82 4.03
N LEU A 34 8.65 -0.37 3.54
CA LEU A 34 9.33 -1.62 3.88
C LEU A 34 10.82 -1.53 3.49
N ARG A 35 11.12 -1.13 2.25
CA ARG A 35 12.49 -0.97 1.77
C ARG A 35 13.30 -0.01 2.65
N THR A 36 12.75 1.16 2.98
CA THR A 36 13.42 2.14 3.84
C THR A 36 13.70 1.55 5.23
N SER A 37 12.74 0.85 5.84
CA SER A 37 12.94 0.19 7.13
C SER A 37 14.05 -0.87 7.06
N MET A 38 14.12 -1.64 5.96
CA MET A 38 15.16 -2.64 5.74
C MET A 38 16.54 -2.01 5.59
N TYR A 39 16.67 -0.87 4.90
CA TYR A 39 17.94 -0.15 4.81
C TYR A 39 18.46 0.28 6.19
N PHE A 40 17.58 0.79 7.06
CA PHE A 40 17.97 1.14 8.43
C PHE A 40 18.36 -0.08 9.27
N LEU A 41 17.69 -1.23 9.12
CA LEU A 41 18.08 -2.48 9.77
C LEU A 41 19.46 -2.95 9.32
N ILE A 42 19.68 -3.01 8.01
CA ILE A 42 20.95 -3.44 7.43
C ILE A 42 22.07 -2.48 7.83
N ALA A 43 21.81 -1.17 7.83
CA ALA A 43 22.76 -0.17 8.30
C ALA A 43 23.12 -0.38 9.78
N GLY A 44 22.14 -0.64 10.66
CA GLY A 44 22.40 -0.94 12.08
C GLY A 44 23.26 -2.20 12.27
N LEU A 45 22.92 -3.29 11.56
CA LEU A 45 23.69 -4.54 11.59
C LEU A 45 25.11 -4.39 11.04
N SER A 46 25.28 -3.63 9.95
CA SER A 46 26.57 -3.35 9.34
C SER A 46 27.45 -2.51 10.28
N LEU A 47 26.85 -1.51 10.94
CA LEU A 47 27.54 -0.66 11.90
C LEU A 47 28.04 -1.44 13.12
N ARG A 48 27.25 -2.41 13.61
CA ARG A 48 27.65 -3.31 14.71
C ARG A 48 28.92 -4.07 14.40
N ASN A 49 29.06 -4.54 13.16
CA ASN A 49 30.19 -5.38 12.76
C ASN A 49 31.45 -4.57 12.43
N LEU A 50 31.29 -3.32 11.97
CA LEU A 50 32.38 -2.46 11.50
C LEU A 50 32.97 -1.58 12.61
N LEU A 51 32.14 -1.01 13.50
CA LEU A 51 32.60 -0.12 14.56
C LEU A 51 32.58 -0.86 15.90
N LYS A 52 33.68 -1.53 16.24
CA LYS A 52 34.00 -2.00 17.60
C LYS A 52 34.31 -0.82 18.55
N ILE A 53 33.48 0.21 18.54
CA ILE A 53 33.64 1.43 19.36
C ILE A 53 32.66 1.36 20.52
N GLU A 54 33.10 1.72 21.73
CA GLU A 54 32.32 1.61 22.97
C GLU A 54 30.96 2.33 22.95
N HIS A 55 30.77 3.31 22.06
CA HIS A 55 29.50 4.04 21.89
C HIS A 55 28.62 3.55 20.73
N SER A 56 29.02 2.48 20.02
CA SER A 56 28.31 1.96 18.84
C SER A 56 26.90 1.42 19.17
N LEU A 57 26.71 0.89 20.37
CA LEU A 57 25.43 0.30 20.81
C LEU A 57 24.27 1.32 20.84
N TYR A 58 24.54 2.58 21.21
CA TYR A 58 23.50 3.61 21.24
C TYR A 58 23.01 3.96 19.83
N ILE A 59 23.93 4.00 18.86
CA ILE A 59 23.62 4.29 17.47
C ILE A 59 22.87 3.12 16.84
N GLU A 60 23.29 1.87 17.09
CA GLU A 60 22.58 0.67 16.64
C GLU A 60 21.14 0.67 17.14
N LEU A 61 20.93 0.91 18.44
CA LEU A 61 19.61 0.95 19.04
C LEU A 61 18.74 2.07 18.44
N LEU A 62 19.33 3.23 18.16
CA LEU A 62 18.63 4.34 17.50
C LEU A 62 18.21 3.97 16.07
N LEU A 63 19.09 3.36 15.27
CA LEU A 63 18.74 2.91 13.91
C LEU A 63 17.66 1.81 13.93
N PHE A 64 17.74 0.89 14.88
CA PHE A 64 16.77 -0.20 15.02
C PHE A 64 15.38 0.33 15.42
N THR A 65 15.33 1.24 16.39
CA THR A 65 14.08 1.90 16.81
C THR A 65 13.46 2.71 15.68
N VAL A 66 14.25 3.49 14.94
CA VAL A 66 13.77 4.25 13.76
C VAL A 66 13.22 3.30 12.69
N SER A 67 13.89 2.19 12.42
CA SER A 67 13.39 1.20 11.45
C SER A 67 12.01 0.65 11.85
N ILE A 68 11.86 0.25 13.11
CA ILE A 68 10.58 -0.27 13.62
C ILE A 68 9.48 0.80 13.50
N ILE A 69 9.77 2.05 13.84
CA ILE A 69 8.81 3.16 13.71
C ILE A 69 8.36 3.33 12.26
N ILE A 70 9.30 3.34 11.30
CA ILE A 70 9.00 3.46 9.87
C ILE A 70 8.14 2.28 9.40
N LEU A 71 8.45 1.07 9.84
CA LEU A 71 7.70 -0.13 9.48
C LEU A 71 6.27 -0.11 10.01
N ILE A 72 6.08 0.22 11.29
CA ILE A 72 4.75 0.36 11.92
C ILE A 72 3.95 1.45 11.21
N PHE A 73 4.57 2.60 10.93
CA PHE A 73 3.92 3.70 10.22
C PHE A 73 3.51 3.29 8.79
N GLY A 74 4.37 2.56 8.08
CA GLY A 74 4.08 2.03 6.75
C GLY A 74 2.90 1.06 6.74
N ILE A 75 2.86 0.12 7.69
CA ILE A 75 1.75 -0.83 7.86
C ILE A 75 0.45 -0.09 8.19
N TYR A 76 0.49 0.84 9.14
CA TYR A 76 -0.69 1.61 9.54
C TYR A 76 -1.29 2.41 8.36
N ASN A 77 -0.44 3.11 7.59
CA ASN A 77 -0.90 3.86 6.42
C ASN A 77 -1.47 2.95 5.33
N PHE A 78 -0.84 1.80 5.09
CA PHE A 78 -1.31 0.82 4.11
C PHE A 78 -2.70 0.29 4.47
N LEU A 79 -2.90 -0.11 5.73
CA LEU A 79 -4.20 -0.61 6.22
C LEU A 79 -5.27 0.48 6.16
N LYS A 80 -4.94 1.72 6.53
CA LYS A 80 -5.86 2.86 6.46
C LYS A 80 -6.31 3.13 5.02
N HIS A 81 -5.38 3.17 4.07
CA HIS A 81 -5.71 3.37 2.65
C HIS A 81 -6.46 2.18 2.06
N GLN A 82 -6.09 0.96 2.43
CA GLN A 82 -6.76 -0.24 1.94
C GLN A 82 -8.25 -0.26 2.34
N LYS A 83 -8.59 0.16 3.56
CA LYS A 83 -9.98 0.33 3.99
C LYS A 83 -10.75 1.34 3.14
N SER A 84 -10.14 2.48 2.81
CA SER A 84 -10.78 3.52 1.98
C SER A 84 -11.02 3.05 0.54
N ILE A 85 -10.15 2.19 0.00
CA ILE A 85 -10.30 1.65 -1.36
C ILE A 85 -11.42 0.58 -1.39
N ILE A 86 -11.49 -0.29 -0.37
CA ILE A 86 -12.54 -1.32 -0.27
C ILE A 86 -13.94 -0.66 -0.15
N ASP A 87 -14.05 0.45 0.58
CA ASP A 87 -15.32 1.18 0.69
C ASP A 87 -15.75 1.83 -0.64
N SER A 88 -14.76 2.34 -1.40
CA SER A 88 -14.97 2.83 -2.77
C SER A 88 -15.40 1.70 -3.73
N GLU A 89 -14.85 0.49 -3.56
CA GLU A 89 -15.20 -0.68 -4.36
C GLU A 89 -16.66 -1.14 -4.12
N LYS A 90 -17.14 -1.01 -2.88
CA LYS A 90 -18.52 -1.39 -2.50
C LYS A 90 -19.58 -0.56 -3.24
N HIS A 91 -19.32 0.72 -3.49
CA HIS A 91 -20.18 1.59 -4.27
C HIS A 91 -20.17 1.27 -5.78
N VAL A 92 -19.07 0.71 -6.30
CA VAL A 92 -18.98 0.26 -7.71
C VAL A 92 -19.63 -1.13 -7.88
N GLY A 93 -19.63 -1.95 -6.82
CA GLY A 93 -20.22 -3.30 -6.79
C GLY A 93 -21.73 -3.33 -7.00
N ASP A 94 -22.48 -2.37 -6.47
CA ASP A 94 -23.95 -2.32 -6.62
C ASP A 94 -24.41 -2.08 -8.08
N TYR A 95 -23.56 -1.46 -8.90
CA TYR A 95 -23.80 -1.36 -10.35
C TYR A 95 -23.60 -2.71 -11.08
N GLN A 96 -22.78 -3.62 -10.54
CA GLN A 96 -22.57 -4.96 -11.10
C GLN A 96 -23.84 -5.82 -10.98
N LEU A 97 -24.47 -5.81 -9.79
CA LEU A 97 -25.60 -6.67 -9.47
C LEU A 97 -26.82 -6.31 -10.34
N ASN A 98 -27.08 -5.01 -10.54
CA ASN A 98 -28.15 -4.52 -11.41
C ASN A 98 -27.91 -4.78 -12.92
N TYR A 99 -26.66 -4.91 -13.37
CA TYR A 99 -26.34 -5.20 -14.77
C TYR A 99 -26.55 -6.68 -15.12
N TYR A 100 -26.09 -7.60 -14.26
CA TYR A 100 -26.26 -9.04 -14.48
C TYR A 100 -27.68 -9.53 -14.17
N SER A 101 -28.40 -8.89 -13.23
CA SER A 101 -29.79 -9.24 -12.88
C SER A 101 -30.81 -8.85 -13.95
N LYS A 102 -30.43 -8.06 -14.97
CA LYS A 102 -31.32 -7.61 -16.06
C LYS A 102 -31.13 -8.40 -17.37
N LYS A 103 -30.54 -9.60 -17.27
CA LYS A 103 -30.45 -10.58 -18.36
C LYS A 103 -31.65 -11.52 -18.31
#